data_AF-A0A1Y2NRY7-F1
#
_entry.id   AF-A0A1Y2NRY7-F1
#
_cell.length_a   1.000
_cell.length_b   1.000
_cell.length_c   1.000
_cell.angle_alpha   90.00
_cell.angle_beta   90.00
_cell.angle_gamma   90.00
#
_symmetry.space_group_name_H-M   'P 1'
#
loop_
_entity.id
_entity.type
_entity.pdbx_description
1 polymer ?
#
loop_
_entity_poly.entity_id
_entity_poly.type
_entity_poly.pdbx_seq_one_letter_code
_entity_poly.pdbx_strand_id
1 'polypeptide(L)'
;MAIKKATIQQQVAAALAQANPADRPLVTIQAVAGPSVWLMSMLGLIGQLFLTYYFVTVTEQAVVIHKADRLTNRPDEIVYALPPAQVAGAIGDIRRNTLWSSFRFRLPGRAQPTRMNVHRQWRDEMDHLLTLLTGTNPAPGAAGAAVPGPRA
;
A
#
# COMPACT_ATOMS: atom_id res chain seq x y z
N MET A 1 21.63 -8.50 2.25
CA MET A 1 21.75 -7.12 2.78
C MET A 1 20.38 -6.62 3.16
N ALA A 2 20.12 -6.37 4.45
CA ALA A 2 18.93 -5.63 4.84
C ALA A 2 19.14 -4.19 4.37
N ILE A 3 18.51 -3.79 3.24
CA ILE A 3 18.25 -2.38 3.04
C ILE A 3 17.39 -2.00 4.25
N LYS A 4 18.02 -1.38 5.25
CA LYS A 4 17.34 -1.00 6.49
C LYS A 4 16.16 -0.14 6.04
N LYS A 5 14.94 -0.49 6.41
CA LYS A 5 13.69 0.23 6.12
C LYS A 5 13.85 1.77 6.11
N ALA A 6 14.66 2.30 7.04
CA ALA A 6 15.08 3.70 7.09
C ALA A 6 15.71 4.23 5.78
N THR A 7 16.58 3.45 5.13
CA THR A 7 17.18 3.76 3.82
C THR A 7 16.12 3.90 2.73
N ILE A 8 15.11 3.03 2.73
CA ILE A 8 13.99 3.12 1.77
C ILE A 8 13.19 4.39 2.04
N GLN A 9 12.85 4.65 3.31
CA GLN A 9 12.14 5.86 3.69
C GLN A 9 12.92 7.13 3.31
N GLN A 10 14.24 7.13 3.50
CA GLN A 10 15.12 8.23 3.06
C GLN A 10 15.11 8.42 1.54
N GLN A 11 15.17 7.34 0.76
CA GLN A 11 15.11 7.42 -0.70
C GLN A 11 13.75 7.95 -1.18
N VAL A 12 12.65 7.49 -0.59
CA VAL A 12 11.30 7.98 -0.91
C VAL A 12 11.15 9.45 -0.50
N ALA A 13 11.63 9.84 0.67
CA ALA A 13 11.61 11.24 1.10
C ALA A 13 12.44 12.14 0.18
N ALA A 14 13.60 11.67 -0.29
CA ALA A 14 14.42 12.41 -1.26
C ALA A 14 13.70 12.56 -2.61
N ALA A 15 13.05 11.50 -3.11
CA ALA A 15 12.27 11.55 -4.34
C ALA A 15 11.07 12.51 -4.22
N LEU A 16 10.37 12.50 -3.07
CA LEU A 16 9.30 13.44 -2.76
C LEU A 16 9.80 14.89 -2.72
N ALA A 17 10.91 15.15 -2.04
CA ALA A 17 11.47 16.50 -1.94
C ALA A 17 11.92 17.05 -3.31
N GLN A 18 12.34 16.19 -4.24
CA GLN A 18 12.63 16.60 -5.62
C GLN A 18 11.36 17.00 -6.39
N ALA A 19 10.24 16.29 -6.17
CA ALA A 19 8.97 16.58 -6.83
C ALA A 19 8.24 17.78 -6.21
N ASN A 20 8.25 17.89 -4.88
CA ASN A 20 7.67 19.00 -4.13
C ASN A 20 8.49 19.27 -2.84
N PRO A 21 9.40 20.25 -2.85
CA PRO A 21 10.28 20.54 -1.71
C PRO A 21 9.55 21.03 -0.45
N ALA A 22 8.33 21.55 -0.59
CA ALA A 22 7.56 22.10 0.52
C ALA A 22 6.77 21.02 1.28
N ASP A 23 6.57 19.85 0.66
CA ASP A 23 5.72 18.81 1.20
C ASP A 23 6.51 17.82 2.05
N ARG A 24 6.00 17.54 3.27
CA ARG A 24 6.71 16.72 4.25
C ARG A 24 6.07 15.35 4.37
N PRO A 25 6.83 14.25 4.25
CA PRO A 25 6.30 12.91 4.44
C PRO A 25 6.03 12.64 5.92
N LEU A 26 4.79 12.26 6.23
CA LEU A 26 4.35 11.88 7.59
C LEU A 26 4.57 10.39 7.84
N VAL A 27 4.17 9.55 6.87
CA VAL A 27 4.32 8.09 6.95
C VAL A 27 4.46 7.49 5.57
N THR A 28 5.34 6.49 5.43
CA THR A 28 5.57 5.75 4.18
C THR A 28 5.48 4.26 4.44
N ILE A 29 4.75 3.55 3.59
CA ILE A 29 4.70 2.09 3.56
C ILE A 29 5.15 1.54 2.22
N GLN A 30 5.62 0.29 2.21
CA GLN A 30 5.70 -0.50 0.99
C GLN A 30 4.52 -1.46 0.90
N ALA A 31 3.82 -1.41 -0.22
CA ALA A 31 2.74 -2.31 -0.58
C ALA A 31 3.10 -3.09 -1.86
N VAL A 32 2.63 -4.34 -1.94
CA VAL A 32 2.77 -5.19 -3.10
C VAL A 32 1.39 -5.41 -3.71
N ALA A 33 1.20 -4.91 -4.91
CA ALA A 33 0.03 -5.16 -5.73
C ALA A 33 0.34 -6.24 -6.76
N GLY A 34 -0.61 -7.15 -6.96
CA GLY A 34 -0.49 -8.19 -7.98
C GLY A 34 -1.80 -8.96 -8.08
N PRO A 35 -1.97 -9.76 -9.14
CA PRO A 35 -3.07 -10.70 -9.18
C PRO A 35 -3.00 -11.61 -7.95
N SER A 36 -4.16 -11.97 -7.42
CA SER A 36 -4.29 -12.69 -6.15
C SER A 36 -3.36 -13.90 -6.03
N VAL A 37 -2.94 -14.24 -4.80
CA VAL A 37 -2.12 -15.43 -4.46
C VAL A 37 -2.58 -16.69 -5.19
N TRP A 38 -3.89 -16.86 -5.40
CA TRP A 38 -4.45 -17.99 -6.15
C TRP A 38 -4.03 -18.02 -7.64
N LEU A 39 -4.00 -16.87 -8.31
CA LEU A 39 -3.49 -16.77 -9.69
C LEU A 39 -1.96 -16.93 -9.74
N MET A 40 -1.25 -16.50 -8.69
CA MET A 40 0.20 -16.71 -8.59
C MET A 40 0.56 -18.20 -8.45
N SER A 41 -0.24 -18.99 -7.72
CA SER A 41 -0.03 -20.45 -7.61
C SER A 41 -0.16 -21.18 -8.95
N MET A 42 -0.91 -20.65 -9.91
CA MET A 42 -1.02 -21.22 -11.28
C MET A 42 0.13 -20.81 -12.20
N LEU A 43 0.81 -19.69 -11.95
CA LEU A 43 1.76 -19.08 -12.88
C LEU A 43 3.24 -19.36 -12.56
N GLY A 44 3.57 -20.05 -11.46
CA GLY A 44 4.95 -20.40 -11.10
C GLY A 44 5.89 -19.18 -11.01
N LEU A 45 7.16 -19.33 -11.40
CA LEU A 45 8.15 -18.23 -11.43
C LEU A 45 7.72 -17.02 -12.28
N ILE A 46 6.85 -17.22 -13.29
CA ILE A 46 6.34 -16.16 -14.17
C ILE A 46 5.40 -15.22 -13.40
N GLY A 47 4.73 -15.72 -12.36
CA GLY A 47 3.84 -14.92 -11.50
C GLY A 47 4.55 -13.75 -10.81
N GLN A 48 5.86 -13.86 -10.55
CA GLN A 48 6.65 -12.78 -9.95
C GLN A 48 6.77 -11.56 -10.86
N LEU A 49 6.69 -11.73 -12.18
CA LEU A 49 6.74 -10.63 -13.16
C LEU A 49 5.53 -9.69 -13.07
N PHE A 50 4.42 -10.18 -12.51
CA PHE A 50 3.18 -9.40 -12.35
C PHE A 50 3.07 -8.67 -11.02
N LEU A 51 4.06 -8.83 -10.14
CA LEU A 51 4.14 -8.04 -8.91
C LEU A 51 4.55 -6.61 -9.25
N THR A 52 3.79 -5.68 -8.66
CA THR A 52 4.08 -4.26 -8.71
C THR A 52 4.25 -3.79 -7.28
N TYR A 53 5.44 -3.28 -6.99
CA TYR A 53 5.77 -2.71 -5.70
C TYR A 53 5.40 -1.24 -5.73
N TYR A 54 4.69 -0.80 -4.69
CA TYR A 54 4.31 0.59 -4.50
C TYR A 54 4.87 1.10 -3.17
N PHE A 55 5.37 2.32 -3.17
CA PHE A 55 5.53 3.10 -1.95
C PHE A 55 4.36 4.05 -1.83
N VAL A 56 3.60 3.93 -0.75
CA VAL A 56 2.48 4.82 -0.45
C VAL A 56 2.92 5.73 0.69
N THR A 57 2.93 7.02 0.43
CA THR A 57 3.35 8.04 1.39
C THR A 57 2.22 9.01 1.64
N VAL A 58 1.85 9.19 2.90
CA VAL A 58 0.99 10.30 3.32
C VAL A 58 1.89 11.46 3.67
N THR A 59 1.63 12.60 3.07
CA THR A 59 2.29 13.87 3.34
C THR A 59 1.32 14.84 4.02
N GLU A 60 1.79 16.05 4.33
CA GLU A 60 0.92 17.10 4.88
C GLU A 60 -0.14 17.55 3.88
N GLN A 61 0.12 17.43 2.57
CA GLN A 61 -0.75 17.95 1.51
C GLN A 61 -1.51 16.87 0.76
N ALA A 62 -0.94 15.66 0.60
CA ALA A 62 -1.47 14.65 -0.30
C ALA A 62 -1.09 13.21 0.12
N VAL A 63 -1.66 12.24 -0.57
CA VAL A 63 -1.18 10.87 -0.57
C VAL A 63 -0.50 10.62 -1.90
N VAL A 64 0.80 10.36 -1.85
CA VAL A 64 1.65 10.15 -3.02
C VAL A 64 1.97 8.66 -3.15
N ILE A 65 1.79 8.13 -4.35
CA ILE A 65 2.05 6.73 -4.67
C ILE A 65 3.16 6.66 -5.68
N HIS A 66 4.31 6.12 -5.26
CA HIS A 66 5.41 5.79 -6.15
C HIS A 66 5.34 4.33 -6.54
N LYS A 67 5.65 4.03 -7.79
CA LYS A 67 6.01 2.68 -8.19
C LYS A 67 7.48 2.46 -7.84
N ALA A 68 7.79 1.30 -7.28
CA ALA A 68 9.17 0.91 -7.07
C ALA A 68 9.70 0.18 -8.32
N ASP A 69 10.95 0.48 -8.68
CA ASP A 69 11.67 -0.26 -9.70
C ASP A 69 11.84 -1.72 -9.26
N ARG A 70 11.59 -2.65 -10.17
CA ARG A 70 11.55 -4.09 -9.85
C ARG A 70 12.93 -4.67 -9.56
N LEU A 71 13.98 -4.10 -10.14
CA LEU A 71 15.34 -4.63 -10.03
C LEU A 71 16.05 -4.08 -8.79
N THR A 72 15.86 -2.80 -8.51
CA THR A 72 16.58 -2.05 -7.47
C THR A 72 15.74 -1.78 -6.23
N ASN A 73 14.42 -1.98 -6.30
CA ASN A 73 13.45 -1.69 -5.24
C ASN A 73 13.51 -0.23 -4.73
N ARG A 74 13.94 0.68 -5.61
CA ARG A 74 14.00 2.13 -5.37
C ARG A 74 12.74 2.81 -5.86
N PRO A 75 12.34 3.96 -5.31
CA PRO A 75 11.28 4.77 -5.91
C PRO A 75 11.69 5.17 -7.33
N ASP A 76 10.80 4.92 -8.29
CA ASP A 76 11.03 5.18 -9.71
C ASP A 76 10.16 6.36 -10.17
N GLU A 77 8.85 6.12 -10.31
CA GLU A 77 7.89 7.11 -10.81
C GLU A 77 6.76 7.38 -9.80
N ILE A 78 6.37 8.66 -9.64
CA ILE A 78 5.12 9.04 -8.98
C ILE A 78 3.96 8.76 -9.94
N VAL A 79 3.17 7.74 -9.64
CA VAL A 79 2.04 7.35 -10.49
C VAL A 79 0.77 8.11 -10.10
N TYR A 80 0.63 8.48 -8.83
CA TYR A 80 -0.53 9.22 -8.33
C TYR A 80 -0.15 10.17 -7.18
N ALA A 81 -0.77 11.35 -7.17
CA ALA A 81 -0.84 12.25 -6.03
C ALA A 81 -2.31 12.61 -5.81
N LEU A 82 -2.88 12.15 -4.69
CA LEU A 82 -4.32 12.19 -4.44
C LEU A 82 -4.63 12.93 -3.13
N PRO A 83 -5.71 13.72 -3.06
CA PRO A 83 -6.16 14.32 -1.80
C PRO A 83 -6.46 13.23 -0.74
N PRO A 84 -6.11 13.44 0.55
CA PRO A 84 -6.33 12.45 1.59
C PRO A 84 -7.80 11.99 1.70
N ALA A 85 -8.75 12.91 1.56
CA ALA A 85 -10.18 12.61 1.58
C ALA A 85 -10.62 11.64 0.44
N GLN A 86 -10.02 11.79 -0.75
CA GLN A 86 -10.30 10.89 -1.87
C GLN A 86 -9.76 9.49 -1.59
N VAL A 87 -8.57 9.40 -0.98
CA VAL A 87 -7.95 8.12 -0.64
C VAL A 87 -8.73 7.41 0.47
N ALA A 88 -9.19 8.14 1.49
CA ALA A 88 -9.99 7.60 2.58
C ALA A 88 -11.23 6.83 2.07
N GLY A 89 -11.98 7.42 1.14
CA GLY A 89 -13.16 6.79 0.53
C GLY A 89 -12.84 5.66 -0.47
N ALA A 90 -11.58 5.51 -0.86
CA ALA A 90 -11.13 4.50 -1.83
C ALA A 90 -10.46 3.27 -1.18
N ILE A 91 -10.20 3.31 0.14
CA ILE A 91 -9.65 2.19 0.92
C ILE A 91 -10.80 1.32 1.47
N GLY A 92 -10.65 0.00 1.42
CA GLY A 92 -11.60 -0.96 2.01
C GLY A 92 -11.01 -2.36 2.20
N ASP A 93 -11.80 -3.30 2.74
CA ASP A 93 -11.41 -4.72 2.99
C ASP A 93 -10.02 -4.85 3.65
N ILE A 94 -9.82 -4.14 4.76
CA ILE A 94 -8.59 -4.15 5.54
C ILE A 94 -8.53 -5.46 6.33
N ARG A 95 -7.47 -6.23 6.12
CA ARG A 95 -7.20 -7.51 6.80
C ARG A 95 -5.80 -7.51 7.37
N ARG A 96 -5.69 -7.79 8.67
CA ARG A 96 -4.41 -8.00 9.34
C ARG A 96 -4.17 -9.49 9.52
N ASN A 97 -3.12 -10.03 8.91
CA ASN A 97 -2.68 -11.40 9.16
C ASN A 97 -1.24 -11.39 9.69
N THR A 98 -0.80 -12.52 10.24
CA THR A 98 0.46 -12.67 10.99
C THR A 98 1.71 -12.19 10.22
N LEU A 99 1.83 -12.53 8.93
CA LEU A 99 2.98 -12.13 8.11
C LEU A 99 2.65 -11.05 7.08
N TRP A 100 1.46 -11.12 6.48
CA TRP A 100 1.03 -10.22 5.43
C TRP A 100 -0.34 -9.64 5.76
N SER A 101 -0.38 -8.34 6.01
CA SER A 101 -1.64 -7.60 6.00
C SER A 101 -2.04 -7.29 4.56
N SER A 102 -3.31 -6.99 4.33
CA SER A 102 -3.77 -6.50 3.03
C SER A 102 -4.92 -5.54 3.16
N PHE A 103 -5.04 -4.60 2.23
CA PHE A 103 -6.23 -3.77 2.05
C PHE A 103 -6.54 -3.65 0.55
N ARG A 104 -7.77 -3.31 0.20
CA ARG A 104 -8.14 -2.95 -1.17
C ARG A 104 -8.08 -1.45 -1.33
N PHE A 105 -7.49 -1.01 -2.43
CA PHE A 105 -7.42 0.38 -2.80
C PHE A 105 -7.91 0.58 -4.23
N ARG A 106 -8.90 1.45 -4.41
CA ARG A 106 -9.39 1.82 -5.74
C ARG A 106 -8.48 2.87 -6.36
N LEU A 107 -7.48 2.41 -7.11
CA LEU A 107 -6.61 3.29 -7.90
C LEU A 107 -7.42 4.02 -8.99
N PRO A 108 -7.13 5.30 -9.26
CA PRO A 108 -7.71 6.02 -10.40
C PRO A 108 -7.49 5.27 -11.71
N GLY A 109 -8.49 5.27 -12.61
CA GLY A 109 -8.40 4.60 -13.91
C GLY A 109 -8.50 3.07 -13.88
N ARG A 110 -8.62 2.43 -12.72
CA ARG A 110 -8.87 0.99 -12.59
C ARG A 110 -10.33 0.70 -12.27
N ALA A 111 -10.95 -0.18 -13.07
CA ALA A 111 -12.33 -0.62 -12.84
C ALA A 111 -12.51 -1.42 -11.55
N GLN A 112 -11.50 -2.20 -11.15
CA GLN A 112 -11.53 -3.08 -9.98
C GLN A 112 -10.59 -2.55 -8.88
N PRO A 113 -11.00 -2.61 -7.59
CA PRO A 113 -10.11 -2.30 -6.47
C PRO A 113 -8.86 -3.20 -6.50
N THR A 114 -7.70 -2.58 -6.33
CA THR A 114 -6.42 -3.28 -6.34
C THR A 114 -6.07 -3.74 -4.92
N ARG A 115 -5.73 -5.01 -4.76
CA ARG A 115 -5.30 -5.56 -3.46
C ARG A 115 -3.85 -5.17 -3.18
N MET A 116 -3.65 -4.41 -2.12
CA MET A 116 -2.36 -3.98 -1.60
C MET A 116 -1.97 -4.91 -0.45
N ASN A 117 -0.88 -5.66 -0.59
CA ASN A 117 -0.35 -6.52 0.46
C ASN A 117 0.82 -5.84 1.15
N VAL A 118 0.83 -5.86 2.48
CA VAL A 118 1.83 -5.17 3.31
C VAL A 118 2.49 -6.19 4.21
N HIS A 119 3.82 -6.30 4.11
CA HIS A 119 4.59 -7.21 4.96
C HIS A 119 4.60 -6.71 6.41
N ARG A 120 4.68 -7.62 7.40
CA ARG A 120 4.68 -7.29 8.84
C ARG A 120 5.65 -6.17 9.25
N GLN A 121 6.77 -6.02 8.54
CA GLN A 121 7.76 -4.98 8.83
C GLN A 121 7.25 -3.54 8.63
N TRP A 122 6.16 -3.37 7.87
CA TRP A 122 5.52 -2.08 7.58
C TRP A 122 4.13 -1.98 8.22
N ARG A 123 3.77 -2.91 9.12
CA ARG A 123 2.42 -2.95 9.69
C ARG A 123 2.13 -1.73 10.54
N ASP A 124 3.09 -1.31 11.37
CA ASP A 124 2.89 -0.17 12.26
C ASP A 124 2.68 1.13 11.45
N GLU A 125 3.42 1.31 10.36
CA GLU A 125 3.20 2.42 9.42
C GLU A 125 1.90 2.29 8.65
N MET A 126 1.48 1.08 8.29
CA MET A 126 0.17 0.87 7.66
C MET A 126 -0.94 1.30 8.62
N ASP A 127 -0.82 0.95 9.89
CA ASP A 127 -1.81 1.31 10.90
C ASP A 127 -1.83 2.81 11.16
N HIS A 128 -0.66 3.45 11.20
CA HIS A 128 -0.55 4.91 11.26
C HIS A 128 -1.16 5.59 10.02
N LEU A 129 -0.84 5.11 8.82
CA LEU A 129 -1.40 5.59 7.56
C LEU A 129 -2.92 5.47 7.54
N LEU A 130 -3.47 4.32 7.92
CA LEU A 130 -4.91 4.08 7.95
C LEU A 130 -5.60 4.99 8.97
N THR A 131 -4.95 5.26 10.10
CA THR A 131 -5.45 6.18 11.12
C THR A 131 -5.49 7.62 10.59
N LEU A 132 -4.41 8.07 9.93
CA LEU A 132 -4.35 9.41 9.33
C LEU A 132 -5.41 9.61 8.24
N LEU A 133 -5.69 8.58 7.45
CA LEU A 133 -6.61 8.70 6.31
C LEU A 133 -8.08 8.49 6.69
N THR A 134 -8.38 7.53 7.56
CA THR A 134 -9.76 7.13 7.86
C THR A 134 -10.24 7.58 9.24
N GLY A 135 -9.37 8.16 10.07
CA GLY A 135 -9.65 8.50 11.47
C GLY A 135 -9.95 7.28 12.36
N THR A 136 -9.94 6.08 11.80
CA THR A 136 -10.24 4.84 12.50
C THR A 136 -8.92 4.12 12.76
N ASN A 137 -8.50 4.04 14.02
CA ASN A 137 -7.45 3.11 14.41
C ASN A 137 -8.02 1.70 14.22
N PRO A 138 -7.54 0.89 13.25
CA PRO A 138 -8.06 -0.45 13.11
C PRO A 138 -7.60 -1.21 14.35
N ALA A 139 -8.53 -1.63 15.21
CA ALA A 139 -8.19 -2.48 16.35
C ALA A 139 -7.59 -3.80 15.82
N PRO A 140 -6.62 -4.41 16.53
CA PRO A 140 -6.12 -5.74 16.17
C PRO A 140 -7.24 -6.77 16.42
N GLY A 141 -8.07 -7.09 15.42
CA GLY A 141 -9.10 -8.11 15.60
C GLY A 141 -10.24 -8.24 14.59
N ALA A 142 -10.36 -7.44 13.53
CA ALA A 142 -11.42 -7.67 12.52
C ALA A 142 -11.01 -8.74 11.50
N ALA A 143 -10.71 -9.96 11.96
CA ALA A 143 -10.64 -11.13 11.11
C ALA A 143 -12.07 -11.60 10.80
N GLY A 144 -12.55 -11.29 9.60
CA GLY A 144 -13.60 -12.05 8.92
C GLY A 144 -14.98 -12.09 9.59
N ALA A 145 -15.77 -11.02 9.49
CA ALA A 145 -17.21 -11.20 9.37
C ALA A 145 -17.49 -11.66 7.92
N ALA A 146 -17.54 -12.97 7.72
CA ALA A 146 -18.10 -13.55 6.51
C ALA A 146 -19.55 -13.06 6.37
N VAL A 147 -19.86 -12.46 5.22
CA VAL A 147 -21.23 -12.17 4.80
C VAL A 147 -22.00 -13.50 4.82
N PRO A 148 -23.05 -13.68 5.62
CA PRO A 148 -23.89 -14.86 5.49
C PRO A 148 -24.59 -14.76 4.13
N GLY A 149 -24.31 -15.73 3.25
CA GLY A 149 -25.05 -15.88 2.00
C GLY A 149 -26.55 -16.06 2.27
N PRO A 150 -27.42 -15.72 1.31
CA PRO A 150 -28.85 -15.81 1.50
C PRO A 150 -29.23 -17.28 1.73
N ARG A 151 -29.96 -17.53 2.81
CA ARG A 151 -30.65 -18.81 3.02
C ARG A 151 -31.76 -18.92 1.97
N ALA A 152 -31.65 -19.93 1.12
CA ALA A 152 -32.79 -20.48 0.38
C ALA A 152 -33.53 -21.49 1.26
#